data_AF-A0A926L733-F1
#
_entry.id   AF-A0A926L733-F1
#
_cell.length_a   1.000
_cell.length_b   1.000
_cell.length_c   1.000
_cell.angle_alpha   90.00
_cell.angle_beta   90.00
_cell.angle_gamma   90.00
#
_symmetry.space_group_name_H-M   'P 1'
#
loop_
_entity.id
_entity.type
_entity.pdbx_description
1 polymer ?
#
loop_
_entity_poly.entity_id
_entity_poly.type
_entity_poly.pdbx_seq_one_letter_code
_entity_poly.pdbx_strand_id
1 'polypeptide(L)'
;MMAARRPVVEAALTAVAARVPGLTVRRCTAVSALLTGRERVPGRPHVAGVLTRGGDVVHADLVVDAGGRNSPVGRMLRDLGAPGPVEERTEAGFLACTRYFRSADGRLPNWPVWRVAHYDTVSTVAIEGDAGTWAVSLGVSGGDRALRALREPGAWHRTVALFPDIAHLAEEGEPMSGIMAMSGMETRHRQFVIDGLPVATGLLSIGDAWATTNPLFGLGMSMSALHATLLRDLLRTEGTGDPEKLALRFDEITRASLSPMQRGLAEWDRHRLAEIDAAIRDVPAPYETEDRDWHFKRAPDTAKLRDPGLAARLRGHRHAAGHRRGDVHRSRPGGKRRRTRPQGTALLRSGPLPRRTPDRDRGYGRMSLPALGWRFLS
;
A
#
# COMPACT_ATOMS: atom_id res chain seq x y z
N MET A 1 2.48 -5.18 -4.58
CA MET A 1 1.66 -4.30 -5.42
C MET A 1 0.92 -5.19 -6.41
N MET A 2 -0.41 -5.09 -6.50
CA MET A 2 -1.17 -5.79 -7.54
C MET A 2 -1.15 -4.96 -8.82
N ALA A 3 -0.68 -5.56 -9.92
CA ALA A 3 -0.57 -4.92 -11.23
C ALA A 3 -1.65 -5.49 -12.17
N ALA A 4 -2.83 -4.89 -12.14
CA ALA A 4 -3.96 -5.22 -13.02
C ALA A 4 -4.97 -4.07 -12.99
N ARG A 5 -5.79 -3.94 -14.03
CA ARG A 5 -6.91 -3.00 -14.00
C ARG A 5 -7.92 -3.47 -12.97
N ARG A 6 -8.48 -2.53 -12.21
CA ARG A 6 -9.44 -2.81 -11.12
C ARG A 6 -10.61 -3.72 -11.55
N PRO A 7 -11.25 -3.53 -12.71
CA PRO A 7 -12.33 -4.43 -13.15
C PRO A 7 -11.89 -5.90 -13.28
N VAL A 8 -10.63 -6.16 -13.64
CA VAL A 8 -10.10 -7.53 -13.76
C VAL A 8 -9.89 -8.15 -12.39
N VAL A 9 -9.37 -7.39 -11.44
CA VAL A 9 -9.24 -7.83 -10.04
C VAL A 9 -10.62 -8.13 -9.45
N GLU A 10 -11.60 -7.25 -9.64
CA GLU A 10 -12.96 -7.42 -9.14
C GLU A 10 -13.69 -8.61 -9.81
N ALA A 11 -13.46 -8.83 -11.11
CA ALA A 11 -13.97 -10.00 -11.82
C ALA A 11 -13.36 -11.30 -11.28
N ALA A 12 -12.05 -11.33 -11.02
CA ALA A 12 -11.39 -12.48 -10.43
C ALA A 12 -11.91 -12.77 -9.01
N LEU A 13 -12.03 -11.74 -8.16
CA LEU A 13 -12.61 -11.87 -6.83
C LEU A 13 -14.06 -12.35 -6.87
N THR A 14 -14.86 -11.84 -7.82
CA THR A 14 -16.23 -12.30 -8.07
C THR A 14 -16.28 -13.79 -8.44
N ALA A 15 -15.40 -14.22 -9.36
CA ALA A 15 -15.33 -15.60 -9.80
C ALA A 15 -14.88 -16.56 -8.70
N VAL A 16 -14.04 -16.10 -7.77
CA VAL A 16 -13.67 -16.83 -6.56
C VAL A 16 -14.85 -16.89 -5.59
N ALA A 17 -15.47 -15.75 -5.29
CA ALA A 17 -16.61 -15.66 -4.36
C ALA A 17 -17.77 -16.58 -4.77
N ALA A 18 -18.06 -16.69 -6.07
CA ALA A 18 -19.11 -17.57 -6.60
C ALA A 18 -18.87 -19.06 -6.33
N ARG A 19 -17.63 -19.47 -5.99
CA ARG A 19 -17.26 -20.86 -5.71
C ARG A 19 -17.09 -21.15 -4.23
N VAL A 20 -17.23 -20.15 -3.36
CA VAL A 20 -17.06 -20.32 -1.91
C VAL A 20 -18.36 -20.85 -1.30
N PRO A 21 -18.37 -22.07 -0.71
CA PRO A 21 -19.55 -22.58 -0.04
C PRO A 21 -19.98 -21.68 1.12
N GLY A 22 -21.29 -21.44 1.26
CA GLY A 22 -21.85 -20.59 2.32
C GLY A 22 -21.72 -19.08 2.08
N LEU A 23 -21.09 -18.63 0.98
CA LEU A 23 -21.04 -17.21 0.63
C LEU A 23 -22.20 -16.84 -0.31
N THR A 24 -23.05 -15.93 0.13
CA THR A 24 -24.10 -15.33 -0.71
C THR A 24 -23.69 -13.92 -1.14
N VAL A 25 -23.65 -13.68 -2.45
CA VAL A 25 -23.35 -12.35 -3.01
C VAL A 25 -24.61 -11.75 -3.61
N ARG A 26 -25.12 -10.68 -2.99
CA ARG A 26 -26.27 -9.91 -3.48
C ARG A 26 -25.78 -8.65 -4.18
N ARG A 27 -26.11 -8.48 -5.47
CA ARG A 27 -25.75 -7.30 -6.27
C ARG A 27 -26.90 -6.31 -6.32
N CYS A 28 -26.57 -5.04 -6.59
CA CYS A 28 -27.55 -3.95 -6.64
C CYS A 28 -28.32 -3.76 -5.32
N THR A 29 -27.77 -4.26 -4.21
CA THR A 29 -28.36 -4.22 -2.87
C THR A 29 -27.60 -3.21 -2.01
N ALA A 30 -27.98 -1.93 -2.11
CA ALA A 30 -27.39 -0.90 -1.26
C ALA A 30 -27.93 -1.00 0.16
N VAL A 31 -27.07 -0.89 1.18
CA VAL A 31 -27.49 -0.76 2.59
C VAL A 31 -27.89 0.68 2.86
N SER A 32 -29.04 0.89 3.50
CA SER A 32 -29.60 2.21 3.81
C SER A 32 -29.64 2.53 5.31
N ALA A 33 -29.65 1.53 6.19
CA ALA A 33 -29.54 1.72 7.63
C ALA A 33 -28.94 0.51 8.35
N LEU A 34 -28.45 0.74 9.57
CA LEU A 34 -28.05 -0.29 10.52
C LEU A 34 -29.26 -0.68 11.38
N LEU A 35 -29.36 -1.96 11.73
CA LEU A 35 -30.38 -2.46 12.64
C LEU A 35 -29.77 -2.73 14.00
N THR A 36 -30.47 -2.36 15.07
CA THR A 36 -30.00 -2.55 16.44
C THR A 36 -30.66 -3.75 17.11
N GLY A 37 -29.89 -4.46 17.93
CA GLY A 37 -30.36 -5.50 18.83
C GLY A 37 -30.28 -5.06 20.29
N ARG A 38 -30.34 -6.04 21.19
CA ARG A 38 -30.17 -5.80 22.63
C ARG A 38 -28.78 -5.19 22.90
N GLU A 39 -28.77 -4.10 23.66
CA GLU A 39 -27.53 -3.43 24.09
C GLU A 39 -26.58 -4.41 24.78
N ARG A 40 -25.29 -4.31 24.43
CA ARG A 40 -24.20 -5.13 25.00
C ARG A 40 -23.24 -4.31 25.84
N VAL A 41 -23.08 -3.03 25.50
CA VAL A 41 -22.23 -2.05 26.20
C VAL A 41 -23.10 -0.84 26.50
N PRO A 42 -23.16 -0.36 27.77
CA PRO A 42 -24.00 0.77 28.14
C PRO A 42 -23.79 2.01 27.27
N GLY A 43 -24.87 2.54 26.69
CA GLY A 43 -24.82 3.76 25.88
C GLY A 43 -24.16 3.58 24.50
N ARG A 44 -24.05 2.34 24.01
CA ARG A 44 -23.52 2.00 22.69
C ARG A 44 -24.46 1.04 21.99
N PRO A 45 -24.92 1.33 20.76
CA PRO A 45 -25.79 0.41 20.05
C PRO A 45 -25.06 -0.90 19.75
N HIS A 46 -25.83 -1.99 19.79
CA HIS A 46 -25.41 -3.28 19.27
C HIS A 46 -26.02 -3.46 17.88
N VAL A 47 -25.19 -3.47 16.84
CA VAL A 47 -25.60 -3.71 15.47
C VAL A 47 -25.87 -5.21 15.28
N ALA A 48 -27.09 -5.55 14.85
CA ALA A 48 -27.56 -6.93 14.69
C ALA A 48 -28.05 -7.22 13.25
N GLY A 49 -27.69 -6.34 12.30
CA GLY A 49 -28.09 -6.47 10.91
C GLY A 49 -28.11 -5.14 10.16
N VAL A 50 -28.67 -5.19 8.96
CA VAL A 50 -28.80 -4.04 8.06
C VAL A 50 -30.16 -4.01 7.39
N LEU A 51 -30.65 -2.80 7.10
CA LEU A 51 -31.76 -2.56 6.19
C LEU A 51 -31.21 -2.20 4.82
N THR A 52 -31.68 -2.87 3.79
CA THR A 52 -31.35 -2.52 2.40
C THR A 52 -32.28 -1.41 1.90
N ARG A 53 -31.83 -0.66 0.88
CA ARG A 53 -32.64 0.36 0.22
C ARG A 53 -33.90 -0.20 -0.45
N GLY A 54 -33.92 -1.50 -0.74
CA GLY A 54 -35.11 -2.19 -1.25
C GLY A 54 -36.12 -2.57 -0.16
N GLY A 55 -35.83 -2.30 1.12
CA GLY A 55 -36.68 -2.63 2.25
C GLY A 55 -36.35 -3.97 2.93
N ASP A 56 -35.46 -4.78 2.34
CA ASP A 56 -35.10 -6.07 2.93
C ASP A 56 -34.32 -5.89 4.24
N VAL A 57 -34.70 -6.64 5.25
CA VAL A 57 -33.98 -6.79 6.51
C VAL A 57 -33.04 -7.99 6.41
N VAL A 58 -31.76 -7.78 6.74
CA VAL A 58 -30.76 -8.84 6.83
C VAL A 58 -30.18 -8.84 8.24
N HIS A 59 -30.54 -9.84 9.03
CA HIS A 59 -29.96 -10.06 10.36
C HIS A 59 -28.58 -10.69 10.26
N ALA A 60 -27.69 -10.32 11.18
CA ALA A 60 -26.34 -10.85 11.26
C ALA A 60 -25.78 -10.74 12.68
N ASP A 61 -24.97 -11.72 13.09
CA ASP A 61 -24.21 -11.66 14.35
C ASP A 61 -23.07 -10.63 14.28
N LEU A 62 -22.63 -10.30 13.07
CA LEU A 62 -21.59 -9.32 12.79
C LEU A 62 -21.82 -8.65 11.43
N VAL A 63 -21.79 -7.32 11.43
CA VAL A 63 -21.75 -6.51 10.21
C VAL A 63 -20.32 -6.02 9.97
N VAL A 64 -19.80 -6.24 8.77
CA VAL A 64 -18.47 -5.76 8.36
C VAL A 64 -18.63 -4.68 7.30
N ASP A 65 -18.23 -3.46 7.62
CA ASP A 65 -18.17 -2.34 6.70
C ASP A 65 -16.95 -2.45 5.79
N ALA A 66 -17.20 -2.86 4.55
CA ALA A 66 -16.26 -2.80 3.44
C ALA A 66 -16.72 -1.79 2.36
N GLY A 67 -17.50 -0.77 2.74
CA GLY A 67 -18.05 0.27 1.85
C GLY A 67 -17.01 1.25 1.27
N GLY A 68 -15.75 1.11 1.68
CA GLY A 68 -14.63 1.88 1.19
C GLY A 68 -14.64 3.36 1.61
N ARG A 69 -13.97 4.21 0.84
CA ARG A 69 -13.71 5.63 1.16
C ARG A 69 -14.98 6.40 1.56
N ASN A 70 -16.06 6.15 0.83
CA ASN A 70 -17.34 6.85 0.97
C ASN A 70 -18.34 6.06 1.84
N SER A 71 -17.87 5.19 2.73
CA SER A 71 -18.74 4.41 3.60
C SER A 71 -19.74 5.32 4.35
N PRO A 72 -21.04 5.00 4.34
CA PRO A 72 -22.06 5.76 5.05
C PRO A 72 -22.17 5.38 6.53
N VAL A 73 -21.41 4.40 7.02
CA VAL A 73 -21.57 3.83 8.37
C VAL A 73 -21.42 4.86 9.48
N GLY A 74 -20.49 5.80 9.35
CA GLY A 74 -20.35 6.89 10.32
C GLY A 74 -21.62 7.74 10.44
N ARG A 75 -22.33 7.99 9.32
CA ARG A 75 -23.64 8.66 9.33
C ARG A 75 -24.70 7.76 9.96
N MET A 76 -24.77 6.49 9.55
CA MET A 76 -25.77 5.54 10.07
C MET A 76 -25.66 5.34 11.59
N LEU A 77 -24.44 5.34 12.15
CA LEU A 77 -24.21 5.30 13.59
C LEU A 77 -24.78 6.53 14.31
N ARG A 78 -24.59 7.72 13.73
CA ARG A 78 -25.17 8.97 14.26
C ARG A 78 -26.70 8.98 14.16
N ASP A 79 -27.26 8.44 13.08
CA ASP A 79 -28.71 8.30 12.90
C ASP A 79 -29.33 7.39 14.00
N LEU A 80 -28.54 6.48 14.57
CA LEU A 80 -28.91 5.64 15.72
C LEU A 80 -28.68 6.30 17.09
N GLY A 81 -28.20 7.55 17.13
CA GLY A 81 -27.85 8.25 18.37
C GLY A 81 -26.51 7.83 18.99
N ALA A 82 -25.71 7.02 18.30
CA ALA A 82 -24.37 6.63 18.75
C ALA A 82 -23.36 7.77 18.55
N PRO A 83 -22.23 7.79 19.29
CA PRO A 83 -21.08 8.54 18.81
C PRO A 83 -20.67 7.98 17.45
N GLY A 84 -20.52 8.85 16.45
CA GLY A 84 -19.87 8.45 15.20
C GLY A 84 -18.38 8.14 15.45
N PRO A 85 -17.69 7.50 14.50
CA PRO A 85 -16.24 7.37 14.57
C PRO A 85 -15.58 8.75 14.61
N VAL A 86 -14.46 8.87 15.32
CA VAL A 86 -13.61 10.07 15.25
C VAL A 86 -12.86 10.03 13.93
N GLU A 87 -13.08 11.02 13.08
CA GLU A 87 -12.42 11.11 11.78
C GLU A 87 -11.24 12.07 11.82
N GLU A 88 -10.04 11.56 11.52
CA GLU A 88 -8.87 12.37 11.20
C GLU A 88 -8.78 12.49 9.68
N ARG A 89 -8.88 13.72 9.16
CA ARG A 89 -8.86 14.00 7.73
C ARG A 89 -7.76 14.99 7.42
N THR A 90 -6.89 14.59 6.50
CA THR A 90 -5.89 15.46 5.89
C THR A 90 -6.19 15.51 4.41
N GLU A 91 -6.55 16.68 3.90
CA GLU A 91 -6.61 16.88 2.46
C GLU A 91 -5.17 16.83 1.93
N ALA A 92 -4.89 15.82 1.09
CA ALA A 92 -3.56 15.61 0.57
C ALA A 92 -3.22 16.62 -0.55
N GLY A 93 -4.20 17.41 -1.02
CA GLY A 93 -4.00 18.52 -1.96
C GLY A 93 -3.56 18.11 -3.37
N PHE A 94 -3.28 16.84 -3.63
CA PHE A 94 -2.78 16.37 -4.93
C PHE A 94 -3.87 16.30 -6.01
N LEU A 95 -3.42 16.58 -7.24
CA LEU A 95 -4.09 16.27 -8.50
C LEU A 95 -3.27 15.20 -9.23
N ALA A 96 -3.89 14.09 -9.60
CA ALA A 96 -3.29 13.13 -10.52
C ALA A 96 -3.91 13.26 -11.91
N CYS A 97 -3.06 13.47 -12.91
CA CYS A 97 -3.43 13.41 -14.31
C CYS A 97 -2.87 12.12 -14.92
N THR A 98 -3.74 11.13 -15.07
CA THR A 98 -3.39 9.78 -15.54
C THR A 98 -3.86 9.56 -16.97
N ARG A 99 -3.05 8.86 -17.76
CA ARG A 99 -3.46 8.35 -19.07
C ARG A 99 -3.17 6.85 -19.17
N TYR A 100 -4.09 6.12 -19.79
CA TYR A 100 -3.94 4.69 -20.04
C TYR A 100 -3.48 4.44 -21.47
N PHE A 101 -2.65 3.40 -21.62
CA PHE A 101 -2.05 2.98 -22.87
C PHE A 101 -2.20 1.48 -23.06
N ARG A 102 -2.09 1.05 -24.32
CA ARG A 102 -1.99 -0.35 -24.72
C ARG A 102 -0.77 -0.53 -25.62
N SER A 103 -0.19 -1.72 -25.54
CA SER A 103 0.78 -2.16 -26.53
C SER A 103 0.09 -2.40 -27.88
N ALA A 104 0.67 -1.86 -28.96
CA ALA A 104 0.20 -2.06 -30.33
C ALA A 104 0.44 -3.50 -30.82
N ASP A 105 1.58 -4.09 -30.44
CA ASP A 105 2.06 -5.40 -30.91
C ASP A 105 1.99 -6.49 -29.81
N GLY A 106 1.46 -6.14 -28.62
CA GLY A 106 1.39 -7.00 -27.45
C GLY A 106 2.69 -7.08 -26.65
N ARG A 107 3.78 -6.45 -27.11
CA ARG A 107 5.04 -6.39 -26.37
C ARG A 107 4.94 -5.36 -25.25
N LEU A 108 5.27 -5.77 -24.03
CA LEU A 108 5.31 -4.85 -22.89
C LEU A 108 6.52 -3.90 -23.02
N PRO A 109 6.37 -2.62 -22.64
CA PRO A 109 7.49 -1.70 -22.65
C PRO A 109 8.53 -2.09 -21.60
N ASN A 110 9.75 -1.60 -21.76
CA ASN A 110 10.74 -1.75 -20.69
C ASN A 110 10.30 -0.96 -19.46
N TRP A 111 10.21 -1.60 -18.30
CA TRP A 111 9.72 -0.94 -17.09
C TRP A 111 10.82 -0.13 -16.40
N PRO A 112 10.56 1.13 -15.98
CA PRO A 112 11.49 1.84 -15.13
C PRO A 112 11.75 1.05 -13.85
N VAL A 113 13.01 1.09 -13.44
CA VAL A 113 13.48 0.45 -12.21
C VAL A 113 12.71 0.97 -11.00
N TRP A 114 12.36 2.26 -11.01
CA TRP A 114 11.55 2.92 -10.00
C TRP A 114 10.22 3.33 -10.61
N ARG A 115 9.12 2.70 -10.16
CA ARG A 115 7.77 2.99 -10.67
C ARG A 115 7.19 4.31 -10.16
N VAL A 116 7.81 4.90 -9.15
CA VAL A 116 7.46 6.20 -8.58
C VAL A 116 8.74 7.01 -8.45
N ALA A 117 8.73 8.23 -8.98
CA ALA A 117 9.80 9.20 -8.81
C ALA A 117 9.23 10.58 -8.47
N HIS A 118 9.94 11.32 -7.62
CA HIS A 118 9.54 12.63 -7.13
C HIS A 118 10.58 13.66 -7.59
N TYR A 119 10.18 14.58 -8.46
CA TYR A 119 10.98 15.72 -8.92
C TYR A 119 10.64 16.96 -8.10
N ASP A 120 10.89 18.17 -8.58
CA ASP A 120 10.59 19.39 -7.82
C ASP A 120 9.08 19.50 -7.51
N THR A 121 8.26 19.89 -8.49
CA THR A 121 6.82 20.10 -8.30
C THR A 121 5.94 18.95 -8.82
N VAL A 122 6.57 17.95 -9.47
CA VAL A 122 5.89 16.84 -10.15
C VAL A 122 6.35 15.51 -9.59
N SER A 123 5.41 14.60 -9.37
CA SER A 123 5.68 13.17 -9.12
C SER A 123 5.22 12.36 -10.33
N THR A 124 5.99 11.36 -10.72
CA THR A 124 5.65 10.46 -11.83
C THR A 124 5.34 9.08 -11.30
N VAL A 125 4.35 8.41 -11.88
CA VAL A 125 3.99 7.03 -11.55
C VAL A 125 3.76 6.23 -12.83
N ALA A 126 4.44 5.09 -12.94
CA ALA A 126 4.27 4.10 -14.01
C ALA A 126 3.64 2.82 -13.45
N ILE A 127 2.41 2.52 -13.87
CA ILE A 127 1.58 1.43 -13.34
C ILE A 127 1.35 0.40 -14.42
N GLU A 128 1.76 -0.84 -14.15
CA GLU A 128 1.46 -1.98 -15.01
C GLU A 128 0.01 -2.42 -14.84
N GLY A 129 -0.65 -2.63 -15.98
CA GLY A 129 -1.97 -3.21 -16.07
C GLY A 129 -1.90 -4.63 -16.63
N ASP A 130 -3.07 -5.23 -16.80
CA ASP A 130 -3.23 -6.52 -17.46
C ASP A 130 -3.37 -6.37 -18.98
N ALA A 131 -3.28 -7.48 -19.72
CA ALA A 131 -3.57 -7.53 -21.16
C ALA A 131 -2.79 -6.51 -22.02
N GLY A 132 -1.50 -6.31 -21.71
CA GLY A 132 -0.65 -5.39 -22.45
C GLY A 132 -1.00 -3.92 -22.23
N THR A 133 -1.67 -3.59 -21.12
CA THR A 133 -2.06 -2.20 -20.78
C THR A 133 -1.19 -1.63 -19.66
N TRP A 134 -1.09 -0.31 -19.61
CA TRP A 134 -0.45 0.40 -18.51
C TRP A 134 -1.06 1.79 -18.31
N ALA A 135 -0.72 2.42 -17.19
CA ALA A 135 -1.04 3.80 -16.92
C ALA A 135 0.23 4.58 -16.58
N VAL A 136 0.30 5.82 -17.07
CA VAL A 136 1.28 6.81 -16.62
C VAL A 136 0.51 7.93 -15.94
N SER A 137 0.96 8.34 -14.75
CA SER A 137 0.33 9.40 -13.98
C SER A 137 1.33 10.46 -13.56
N LEU A 138 0.92 11.72 -13.71
CA LEU A 138 1.60 12.88 -13.14
C LEU A 138 0.83 13.35 -11.91
N GLY A 139 1.47 13.30 -10.75
CA GLY A 139 0.96 13.84 -9.50
C GLY A 139 1.53 15.24 -9.25
N VAL A 140 0.66 16.23 -9.08
CA VAL A 140 1.01 17.65 -8.87
C VAL A 140 0.19 18.24 -7.73
N SER A 141 0.59 19.41 -7.21
CA SER A 141 -0.29 20.15 -6.29
C SER A 141 -1.54 20.63 -7.02
N GLY A 142 -2.72 20.47 -6.43
CA GLY A 142 -3.97 21.01 -6.94
C GLY A 142 -4.01 22.54 -6.91
N GLY A 143 -3.13 23.16 -6.11
CA GLY A 143 -2.91 24.61 -6.08
C GLY A 143 -2.11 25.15 -7.26
N ASP A 144 -1.36 24.30 -7.97
CA ASP A 144 -0.54 24.71 -9.10
C ASP A 144 -1.40 25.04 -10.32
N ARG A 145 -1.60 26.34 -10.56
CA ARG A 145 -2.41 26.83 -11.67
C ARG A 145 -1.73 26.61 -13.02
N ALA A 146 -0.40 26.64 -13.07
CA ALA A 146 0.36 26.46 -14.31
C ALA A 146 0.21 25.01 -14.83
N LEU A 147 0.10 24.04 -13.93
CA LEU A 147 -0.05 22.62 -14.27
C LEU A 147 -1.51 22.16 -14.49
N ARG A 148 -2.50 23.07 -14.45
CA ARG A 148 -3.90 22.73 -14.82
C ARG A 148 -4.03 22.26 -16.26
N ALA A 149 -3.16 22.75 -17.15
CA ALA A 149 -3.11 22.35 -18.55
C ALA A 149 -2.80 20.85 -18.74
N LEU A 150 -2.29 20.15 -17.71
CA LEU A 150 -2.05 18.70 -17.78
C LEU A 150 -3.32 17.87 -18.01
N ARG A 151 -4.52 18.46 -17.90
CA ARG A 151 -5.78 17.83 -18.31
C ARG A 151 -5.89 17.71 -19.84
N GLU A 152 -5.12 18.49 -20.58
CA GLU A 152 -5.09 18.47 -22.04
C GLU A 152 -4.05 17.45 -22.54
N PRO A 153 -4.42 16.52 -23.43
CA PRO A 153 -3.54 15.47 -23.94
C PRO A 153 -2.19 15.95 -24.49
N GLY A 154 -2.19 17.10 -25.20
CA GLY A 154 -0.98 17.64 -25.81
C GLY A 154 0.00 18.22 -24.78
N ALA A 155 -0.51 18.95 -23.78
CA ALA A 155 0.32 19.47 -22.70
C ALA A 155 0.86 18.32 -21.84
N TRP A 156 0.01 17.35 -21.51
CA TRP A 156 0.39 16.16 -20.76
C TRP A 156 1.55 15.39 -21.43
N HIS A 157 1.48 15.14 -22.74
CA HIS A 157 2.57 14.45 -23.46
C HIS A 157 3.88 15.24 -23.45
N ARG A 158 3.82 16.55 -23.72
CA ARG A 158 5.01 17.42 -23.65
C ARG A 158 5.64 17.39 -22.26
N THR A 159 4.84 17.34 -21.20
CA THR A 159 5.34 17.23 -19.83
C THR A 159 5.94 15.85 -19.55
N VAL A 160 5.31 14.76 -19.97
CA VAL A 160 5.86 13.41 -19.79
C VAL A 160 7.20 13.23 -20.51
N ALA A 161 7.38 13.84 -21.68
CA ALA A 161 8.65 13.83 -22.42
C ALA A 161 9.82 14.47 -21.65
N LEU A 162 9.55 15.27 -20.61
CA LEU A 162 10.59 15.83 -19.73
C LEU A 162 11.14 14.81 -18.72
N PHE A 163 10.56 13.61 -18.62
CA PHE A 163 10.95 12.58 -17.66
C PHE A 163 11.44 11.31 -18.40
N PRO A 164 12.75 11.23 -18.72
CA PRO A 164 13.30 10.16 -19.56
C PRO A 164 13.01 8.73 -19.09
N ASP A 165 12.88 8.52 -17.78
CA ASP A 165 12.59 7.20 -17.20
C ASP A 165 11.19 6.67 -17.56
N ILE A 166 10.26 7.54 -17.96
CA ILE A 166 8.88 7.17 -18.29
C ILE A 166 8.41 7.69 -19.66
N ALA A 167 9.19 8.53 -20.34
CA ALA A 167 8.82 9.15 -21.61
C ALA A 167 8.44 8.11 -22.67
N HIS A 168 9.26 7.07 -22.81
CA HIS A 168 9.06 5.97 -23.76
C HIS A 168 7.73 5.22 -23.53
N LEU A 169 7.21 5.18 -22.30
CA LEU A 169 5.91 4.56 -22.00
C LEU A 169 4.74 5.29 -22.69
N ALA A 170 4.87 6.60 -22.92
CA ALA A 170 3.87 7.39 -23.63
C ALA A 170 4.12 7.43 -25.14
N GLU A 171 5.37 7.23 -25.59
CA GLU A 171 5.74 7.19 -27.01
C GLU A 171 5.44 5.84 -27.67
N GLU A 172 5.73 4.73 -26.98
CA GLU A 172 5.54 3.36 -27.49
C GLU A 172 4.08 2.88 -27.38
N GLY A 173 3.27 3.53 -26.53
CA GLY A 173 1.91 3.09 -26.21
C GLY A 173 0.83 3.74 -27.06
N GLU A 174 -0.15 2.96 -27.49
CA GLU A 174 -1.39 3.49 -28.05
C GLU A 174 -2.31 4.01 -26.94
N PRO A 175 -2.71 5.30 -26.94
CA PRO A 175 -3.55 5.82 -25.90
C PRO A 175 -4.96 5.21 -25.91
N MET A 176 -5.38 4.68 -24.76
CA MET A 176 -6.72 4.10 -24.56
C MET A 176 -7.75 5.08 -23.99
N SER A 177 -7.29 6.23 -23.51
CA SER A 177 -8.14 7.21 -22.83
C SER A 177 -7.71 8.64 -23.16
N GLY A 178 -8.61 9.60 -22.89
CA GLY A 178 -8.21 10.97 -22.58
C GLY A 178 -7.44 11.04 -21.26
N ILE A 179 -7.17 12.25 -20.76
CA ILE A 179 -6.55 12.41 -19.44
C ILE A 179 -7.63 12.24 -18.36
N MET A 180 -7.41 11.28 -17.48
CA MET A 180 -8.22 11.05 -16.30
C MET A 180 -7.62 11.86 -15.15
N ALA A 181 -8.32 12.91 -14.75
CA ALA A 181 -7.89 13.80 -13.69
C ALA A 181 -8.62 13.49 -12.38
N MET A 182 -7.88 13.08 -11.35
CA MET A 182 -8.40 12.83 -10.01
C MET A 182 -7.88 13.88 -9.04
N SER A 183 -8.78 14.72 -8.55
CA SER A 183 -8.52 15.73 -7.50
C SER A 183 -9.15 15.32 -6.17
N GLY A 184 -8.91 16.10 -5.12
CA GLY A 184 -9.54 15.87 -3.82
C GLY A 184 -9.07 14.57 -3.17
N MET A 185 -7.82 14.18 -3.43
CA MET A 185 -7.22 13.06 -2.73
C MET A 185 -7.12 13.42 -1.25
N GLU A 186 -7.68 12.56 -0.42
CA GLU A 186 -7.68 12.71 1.01
C GLU A 186 -7.05 11.48 1.64
N THR A 187 -6.25 11.71 2.67
CA THR A 187 -5.91 10.68 3.62
C THR A 187 -6.86 10.84 4.80
N ARG A 188 -7.62 9.80 5.09
CA ARG A 188 -8.66 9.80 6.13
C ARG A 188 -8.49 8.56 6.99
N HIS A 189 -8.54 8.71 8.30
CA HIS A 189 -8.57 7.62 9.26
C HIS A 189 -9.78 7.77 10.18
N ARG A 190 -10.48 6.66 10.43
CA ARG A 190 -11.66 6.61 11.29
C ARG A 190 -11.37 5.74 12.50
N GLN A 191 -11.48 6.31 13.69
CA GLN A 191 -11.35 5.60 14.95
C GLN A 191 -12.73 5.14 15.43
N PHE A 192 -12.89 3.82 15.57
CA PHE A 192 -14.14 3.19 16.03
C PHE A 192 -14.09 2.74 17.50
N VAL A 193 -12.93 2.86 18.14
CA VAL A 193 -12.75 2.71 19.59
C VAL A 193 -12.18 4.01 20.12
N ILE A 194 -12.88 4.61 21.08
CA ILE A 194 -12.58 5.92 21.67
C ILE A 194 -12.51 5.71 23.18
N ASP A 195 -11.39 6.11 23.79
CA ASP A 195 -11.15 5.96 25.23
C ASP A 195 -11.39 4.54 25.76
N GLY A 196 -11.01 3.53 24.95
CA GLY A 196 -11.17 2.11 25.29
C GLY A 196 -12.58 1.55 25.11
N LEU A 197 -13.52 2.32 24.55
CA LEU A 197 -14.90 1.89 24.30
C LEU A 197 -15.22 1.90 22.80
N PRO A 198 -15.82 0.83 22.25
CA PRO A 198 -16.26 0.84 20.87
C PRO A 198 -17.43 1.81 20.68
N VAL A 199 -17.51 2.46 19.52
CA VAL A 199 -18.65 3.34 19.16
C VAL A 199 -19.95 2.54 18.96
N ALA A 200 -19.82 1.27 18.60
CA ALA A 200 -20.89 0.28 18.51
C ALA A 200 -20.30 -1.13 18.63
N THR A 201 -21.11 -2.10 19.07
CA THR A 201 -20.76 -3.52 19.01
C THR A 201 -21.44 -4.20 17.82
N GLY A 202 -20.96 -5.37 17.38
CA GLY A 202 -21.52 -6.08 16.22
C GLY A 202 -21.24 -5.42 14.86
N LEU A 203 -20.36 -4.42 14.82
CA LEU A 203 -19.95 -3.69 13.64
C LEU A 203 -18.43 -3.49 13.63
N LEU A 204 -17.76 -3.86 12.53
CA LEU A 204 -16.33 -3.62 12.31
C LEU A 204 -16.12 -3.00 10.93
N SER A 205 -15.09 -2.16 10.76
CA SER A 205 -14.79 -1.50 9.47
C SER A 205 -13.42 -1.91 8.94
N ILE A 206 -13.34 -2.22 7.63
CA ILE A 206 -12.10 -2.68 6.98
C ILE A 206 -11.75 -1.88 5.73
N GLY A 207 -10.49 -2.01 5.29
CA GLY A 207 -9.97 -1.32 4.10
C GLY A 207 -10.18 0.19 4.16
N ASP A 208 -10.58 0.78 3.03
CA ASP A 208 -10.78 2.23 2.89
C ASP A 208 -11.91 2.79 3.81
N ALA A 209 -12.80 1.94 4.33
CA ALA A 209 -13.80 2.36 5.31
C ALA A 209 -13.16 2.69 6.67
N TRP A 210 -12.11 1.96 7.06
CA TRP A 210 -11.30 2.28 8.24
C TRP A 210 -10.30 3.40 7.96
N ALA A 211 -9.50 3.28 6.90
CA ALA A 211 -8.60 4.36 6.49
C ALA A 211 -8.37 4.38 4.98
N THR A 212 -8.52 5.55 4.40
CA THR A 212 -8.16 5.85 3.02
C THR A 212 -6.80 6.55 3.00
N THR A 213 -5.95 6.18 2.04
CA THR A 213 -4.63 6.83 1.82
C THR A 213 -4.53 7.39 0.41
N ASN A 214 -3.52 8.26 0.17
CA ASN A 214 -3.16 8.69 -1.17
C ASN A 214 -2.79 7.49 -2.06
N PRO A 215 -3.45 7.30 -3.22
CA PRO A 215 -3.22 6.16 -4.09
C PRO A 215 -1.86 6.17 -4.82
N LEU A 216 -1.06 7.23 -4.70
CA LEU A 216 0.23 7.40 -5.39
C LEU A 216 1.16 6.18 -5.24
N PHE A 217 1.14 5.53 -4.07
CA PHE A 217 2.00 4.37 -3.77
C PHE A 217 1.35 3.00 -4.08
N GLY A 218 0.09 2.97 -4.52
CA GLY A 218 -0.61 1.73 -4.88
C GLY A 218 -0.76 0.72 -3.75
N LEU A 219 -0.84 1.17 -2.49
CA LEU A 219 -0.90 0.31 -1.30
C LEU A 219 -2.32 -0.05 -0.83
N GLY A 220 -3.36 0.71 -1.23
CA GLY A 220 -4.71 0.57 -0.68
C GLY A 220 -5.30 -0.84 -0.78
N MET A 221 -5.15 -1.52 -1.93
CA MET A 221 -5.64 -2.90 -2.07
C MET A 221 -4.85 -3.90 -1.22
N SER A 222 -3.53 -3.74 -1.10
CA SER A 222 -2.71 -4.61 -0.24
C SER A 222 -3.01 -4.40 1.24
N MET A 223 -3.21 -3.14 1.67
CA MET A 223 -3.66 -2.82 3.03
C MET A 223 -5.05 -3.41 3.31
N SER A 224 -5.99 -3.30 2.37
CA SER A 224 -7.33 -3.87 2.50
C SER A 224 -7.29 -5.41 2.61
N ALA A 225 -6.45 -6.08 1.81
CA ALA A 225 -6.28 -7.53 1.88
C ALA A 225 -5.64 -7.99 3.20
N LEU A 226 -4.65 -7.26 3.70
CA LEU A 226 -4.08 -7.49 5.03
C LEU A 226 -5.14 -7.30 6.12
N HIS A 227 -5.93 -6.22 6.03
CA HIS A 227 -7.00 -5.94 6.99
C HIS A 227 -8.05 -7.05 7.03
N ALA A 228 -8.50 -7.54 5.87
CA ALA A 228 -9.44 -8.66 5.77
C ALA A 228 -8.84 -9.97 6.34
N THR A 229 -7.53 -10.17 6.17
CA THR A 229 -6.81 -11.34 6.72
C THR A 229 -6.76 -11.27 8.25
N LEU A 230 -6.45 -10.11 8.82
CA LEU A 230 -6.45 -9.88 10.27
C LEU A 230 -7.84 -10.16 10.87
N LEU A 231 -8.90 -9.66 10.23
CA LEU A 231 -10.28 -9.92 10.67
C LEU A 231 -10.61 -11.42 10.62
N ARG A 232 -10.30 -12.10 9.52
CA ARG A 232 -10.54 -13.54 9.37
C ARG A 232 -9.85 -14.33 10.48
N ASP A 233 -8.60 -14.03 10.76
CA ASP A 233 -7.81 -14.77 11.75
C ASP A 233 -8.29 -14.50 13.17
N LEU A 234 -8.69 -13.26 13.47
CA LEU A 234 -9.33 -12.91 14.75
C LEU A 234 -10.66 -13.63 14.95
N LEU A 235 -11.52 -13.69 13.92
CA LEU A 235 -12.81 -14.38 14.01
C LEU A 235 -12.66 -15.88 14.27
N ARG A 236 -11.58 -16.51 13.80
CA ARG A 236 -11.28 -17.92 14.08
C ARG A 236 -10.90 -18.18 15.53
N THR A 237 -10.34 -17.19 16.22
CA THR A 237 -9.88 -17.34 17.61
C THR A 237 -10.91 -16.86 18.62
N GLU A 238 -11.58 -15.74 18.36
CA GLU A 238 -12.50 -15.10 19.31
C GLU A 238 -13.98 -15.39 19.01
N GLY A 239 -14.33 -15.75 17.77
CA GLY A 239 -15.72 -15.87 17.32
C GLY A 239 -16.47 -14.54 17.39
N THR A 240 -17.80 -14.60 17.47
CA THR A 240 -18.71 -13.44 17.57
C THR A 240 -19.50 -13.39 18.88
N GLY A 241 -19.27 -14.33 19.81
CA GLY A 241 -20.05 -14.47 21.04
C GLY A 241 -19.84 -13.36 22.07
N ASP A 242 -18.70 -12.68 22.01
CA ASP A 242 -18.39 -11.49 22.81
C ASP A 242 -18.06 -10.31 21.88
N PRO A 243 -19.07 -9.51 21.49
CA PRO A 243 -18.89 -8.50 20.46
C PRO A 243 -18.14 -7.26 20.95
N GLU A 244 -18.06 -7.02 22.27
CA GLU A 244 -17.21 -5.96 22.83
C GLU A 244 -15.74 -6.37 22.76
N LYS A 245 -15.40 -7.56 23.28
CA LYS A 245 -14.04 -8.09 23.19
C LYS A 245 -13.55 -8.16 21.75
N LEU A 246 -14.41 -8.63 20.83
CA LEU A 246 -14.08 -8.69 19.41
C LEU A 246 -13.73 -7.30 18.85
N ALA A 247 -14.53 -6.27 19.14
CA ALA A 247 -14.27 -4.91 18.65
C ALA A 247 -12.96 -4.33 19.19
N LEU A 248 -12.69 -4.51 20.49
CA LEU A 248 -11.47 -4.02 21.12
C LEU A 248 -10.22 -4.74 20.60
N ARG A 249 -10.26 -6.08 20.49
CA ARG A 249 -9.15 -6.87 19.94
C ARG A 249 -8.93 -6.55 18.46
N PHE A 250 -9.99 -6.29 17.71
CA PHE A 250 -9.88 -5.91 16.31
C PHE A 250 -9.21 -4.54 16.13
N ASP A 251 -9.59 -3.54 16.94
CA ASP A 251 -8.94 -2.23 16.93
C ASP A 251 -7.45 -2.34 17.30
N GLU A 252 -7.10 -3.13 18.32
CA GLU A 252 -5.72 -3.36 18.75
C GLU A 252 -4.85 -3.94 17.62
N ILE A 253 -5.26 -5.06 17.00
CA ILE A 253 -4.46 -5.70 15.94
C ILE A 253 -4.39 -4.83 14.68
N THR A 254 -5.46 -4.08 14.39
CA THR A 254 -5.53 -3.16 13.26
C THR A 254 -4.58 -2.00 13.47
N ARG A 255 -4.58 -1.38 14.64
CA ARG A 255 -3.66 -0.30 15.00
C ARG A 255 -2.21 -0.77 14.96
N ALA A 256 -1.91 -1.93 15.53
CA ALA A 256 -0.55 -2.47 15.53
C ALA A 256 -0.02 -2.77 14.11
N SER A 257 -0.89 -3.25 13.21
CA SER A 257 -0.47 -3.73 11.89
C SER A 257 -0.54 -2.68 10.79
N LEU A 258 -1.54 -1.80 10.82
CA LEU A 258 -1.86 -0.90 9.70
C LEU A 258 -1.64 0.58 10.00
N SER A 259 -1.78 1.03 11.25
CA SER A 259 -1.58 2.45 11.58
C SER A 259 -0.17 2.97 11.28
N PRO A 260 0.93 2.22 11.49
CA PRO A 260 2.27 2.70 11.12
C PRO A 260 2.38 3.04 9.63
N MET A 261 1.82 2.19 8.76
CA MET A 261 1.81 2.41 7.32
C MET A 261 0.90 3.57 6.93
N GLN A 262 -0.31 3.62 7.49
CA GLN A 262 -1.28 4.69 7.22
C GLN A 262 -0.74 6.07 7.63
N ARG A 263 -0.17 6.19 8.84
CA ARG A 263 0.40 7.45 9.35
C ARG A 263 1.64 7.86 8.55
N GLY A 264 2.52 6.91 8.23
CA GLY A 264 3.69 7.17 7.42
C GLY A 264 3.35 7.74 6.03
N LEU A 265 2.26 7.26 5.41
CA LEU A 265 1.74 7.80 4.16
C LEU A 265 1.13 9.20 4.34
N ALA A 266 0.34 9.41 5.40
CA ALA A 266 -0.26 10.71 5.72
C ALA A 266 0.81 11.79 5.98
N GLU A 267 1.87 11.44 6.70
CA GLU A 267 3.02 12.31 6.93
C GLU A 267 3.76 12.63 5.63
N TRP A 268 4.02 11.61 4.81
CA TRP A 268 4.68 11.79 3.53
C TRP A 268 3.88 12.75 2.64
N ASP A 269 2.55 12.57 2.55
CA ASP A 269 1.67 13.46 1.79
C ASP A 269 1.81 14.92 2.25
N ARG A 270 1.79 15.15 3.57
CA ARG A 270 1.89 16.48 4.17
C ARG A 270 3.22 17.17 3.82
N HIS A 271 4.33 16.46 4.01
CA HIS A 271 5.65 17.01 3.71
C HIS A 271 5.85 17.24 2.21
N ARG A 272 5.44 16.28 1.39
CA ARG A 272 5.59 16.40 -0.06
C ARG A 272 4.75 17.55 -0.61
N LEU A 273 3.51 17.71 -0.15
CA LEU A 273 2.69 18.83 -0.58
C LEU A 273 3.29 20.16 -0.14
N ALA A 274 3.76 20.27 1.11
CA ALA A 274 4.42 21.48 1.60
C ALA A 274 5.69 21.83 0.80
N GLU A 275 6.45 20.83 0.37
CA GLU A 275 7.59 21.00 -0.52
C GLU A 275 7.21 21.57 -1.89
N ILE A 276 6.20 20.98 -2.54
CA ILE A 276 5.70 21.46 -3.83
C ILE A 276 5.14 22.88 -3.67
N ASP A 277 4.32 23.11 -2.65
CA ASP A 277 3.67 24.39 -2.39
C ASP A 277 4.70 25.49 -2.07
N ALA A 278 5.83 25.17 -1.45
CA ALA A 278 6.92 26.14 -1.25
C ALA A 278 7.64 26.50 -2.57
N ALA A 279 7.77 25.54 -3.49
CA ALA A 279 8.42 25.72 -4.78
C ALA A 279 7.56 26.48 -5.81
N ILE A 280 6.23 26.42 -5.72
CA ILE A 280 5.31 27.10 -6.66
C ILE A 280 4.86 28.51 -6.21
N ARG A 281 5.36 29.01 -5.08
CA ARG A 281 5.09 30.40 -4.64
C ARG A 281 5.69 31.39 -5.63
N ASP A 282 5.11 32.60 -5.66
CA ASP A 282 5.65 33.73 -6.45
C ASP A 282 7.12 34.01 -6.14
N VAL A 283 7.51 33.82 -4.87
CA VAL A 283 8.91 33.78 -4.43
C VAL A 283 9.20 32.38 -3.88
N PRO A 284 9.82 31.48 -4.68
CA PRO A 284 10.14 30.13 -4.25
C PRO A 284 11.10 30.13 -3.05
N ALA A 285 10.83 29.24 -2.10
CA ALA A 285 11.72 29.01 -0.96
C ALA A 285 11.92 27.50 -0.75
N PRO A 286 13.11 27.04 -0.33
CA PRO A 286 13.30 25.66 0.06
C PRO A 286 12.34 25.28 1.20
N TYR A 287 11.73 24.11 1.11
CA TYR A 287 10.96 23.57 2.22
C TYR A 287 11.89 22.98 3.27
N GLU A 288 11.84 23.55 4.47
CA GLU A 288 12.60 23.12 5.63
C GLU A 288 11.68 22.53 6.71
N THR A 289 12.14 21.47 7.36
CA THR A 289 11.44 20.84 8.49
C THR A 289 12.45 20.22 9.44
N GLU A 290 12.14 20.25 10.73
CA GLU A 290 12.93 19.55 11.75
C GLU A 290 12.60 18.03 11.81
N ASP A 291 11.59 17.58 11.05
CA ASP A 291 11.21 16.17 10.97
C ASP A 291 12.33 15.33 10.33
N ARG A 292 13.05 14.59 11.18
CA ARG A 292 14.16 13.72 10.77
C ARG A 292 13.68 12.52 9.95
N ASP A 293 12.47 12.03 10.18
CA ASP A 293 11.92 10.90 9.45
C ASP A 293 11.62 11.30 8.00
N TRP A 294 11.16 12.54 7.77
CA TRP A 294 11.03 13.09 6.42
C TRP A 294 12.37 13.08 5.67
N HIS A 295 13.43 13.62 6.27
CA HIS A 295 14.75 13.66 5.63
C HIS A 295 15.28 12.27 5.30
N PHE A 296 15.08 11.31 6.21
CA PHE A 296 15.44 9.92 5.97
C PHE A 296 14.63 9.29 4.84
N LYS A 297 13.32 9.53 4.78
CA LYS A 297 12.41 9.03 3.72
C LYS A 297 12.72 9.66 2.35
N ARG A 298 13.15 10.94 2.29
CA ARG A 298 13.49 11.67 1.06
C ARG A 298 14.86 11.29 0.49
N ALA A 299 15.81 10.91 1.32
CA ALA A 299 17.18 10.61 0.88
C ALA A 299 17.26 9.54 -0.24
N PRO A 300 16.52 8.41 -0.19
CA PRO A 300 16.44 7.49 -1.31
C PRO A 300 15.92 8.12 -2.59
N ASP A 301 14.89 8.98 -2.54
CA ASP A 301 14.32 9.60 -3.74
C ASP A 301 15.31 10.53 -4.43
N THR A 302 16.05 11.33 -3.66
CA THR A 302 17.15 12.15 -4.19
C THR A 302 18.27 11.29 -4.78
N ALA A 303 18.60 10.17 -4.13
CA ALA A 303 19.66 9.28 -4.59
C ALA A 303 19.30 8.54 -5.89
N LYS A 304 18.03 8.14 -6.06
CA LYS A 304 17.51 7.50 -7.28
C LYS A 304 17.71 8.39 -8.51
N LEU A 305 17.47 9.69 -8.38
CA LEU A 305 17.61 10.66 -9.47
C LEU A 305 19.07 10.91 -9.87
N ARG A 306 20.02 10.67 -8.96
CA ARG A 306 21.46 10.93 -9.18
C ARG A 306 22.25 9.71 -9.66
N ASP A 307 21.83 8.50 -9.29
CA ASP A 307 22.48 7.25 -9.68
C ASP A 307 21.45 6.21 -10.14
N PRO A 308 21.16 6.12 -11.45
CA PRO A 308 20.26 5.10 -12.01
C PRO A 308 20.72 3.66 -11.71
N GLY A 309 22.02 3.45 -11.48
CA GLY A 309 22.62 2.17 -11.12
C GLY A 309 22.44 1.78 -9.64
N LEU A 310 21.99 2.72 -8.79
CA LEU A 310 21.81 2.51 -7.35
C LEU A 310 20.95 1.30 -7.04
N ALA A 311 19.86 1.11 -7.80
CA ALA A 311 18.96 -0.01 -7.61
C ALA A 311 19.63 -1.37 -7.86
N ALA A 312 20.48 -1.46 -8.89
CA ALA A 312 21.21 -2.69 -9.20
C ALA A 312 22.19 -3.05 -8.07
N ARG A 313 22.86 -2.04 -7.49
CA ARG A 313 23.79 -2.20 -6.36
C ARG A 313 23.06 -2.59 -5.07
N LEU A 314 21.90 -1.98 -4.78
CA LEU A 314 21.07 -2.34 -3.63
C LEU A 314 20.49 -3.76 -3.74
N ARG A 315 20.10 -4.19 -4.95
CA ARG A 315 19.68 -5.58 -5.21
C ARG A 315 20.84 -6.58 -5.00
N GLY A 316 22.04 -6.26 -5.49
CA GLY A 316 23.24 -7.08 -5.27
C GLY A 316 23.59 -7.27 -3.79
N HIS A 317 23.45 -6.20 -2.98
CA HIS A 317 23.69 -6.27 -1.54
C HIS A 317 22.67 -7.14 -0.78
N ARG A 318 21.39 -7.15 -1.16
CA ARG A 318 20.39 -8.03 -0.52
C ARG A 318 20.65 -9.51 -0.81
N HIS A 319 21.09 -9.86 -2.02
CA HIS A 319 21.48 -11.25 -2.33
C HIS A 319 22.75 -11.68 -1.57
N ALA A 320 23.74 -10.80 -1.45
CA ALA A 320 24.96 -11.08 -0.66
C ALA A 320 24.68 -11.21 0.86
N ALA A 321 23.73 -10.45 1.40
CA ALA A 321 23.32 -10.54 2.80
C ALA A 321 22.44 -11.77 3.10
N GLY A 322 21.64 -12.23 2.13
CA GLY A 322 20.83 -13.45 2.25
C GLY A 322 21.66 -14.74 2.38
N HIS A 323 22.86 -14.78 1.79
CA HIS A 323 23.78 -15.91 1.94
C HIS A 323 24.55 -15.93 3.27
N ARG A 324 24.56 -14.83 4.04
CA ARG A 324 25.24 -14.78 5.35
C ARG A 324 24.33 -15.05 6.55
N ARG A 325 23.03 -15.30 6.33
CA ARG A 325 22.05 -15.65 7.38
C ARG A 325 21.57 -17.11 7.27
N GLY A 326 22.43 -17.99 6.78
CA GLY A 326 22.18 -19.43 6.66
C GLY A 326 23.17 -20.27 7.46
N ASP A 327 23.56 -19.83 8.65
CA ASP A 327 24.24 -20.69 9.63
C ASP A 327 24.13 -20.06 11.03
N VAL A 328 23.01 -20.31 11.71
CA VAL A 328 22.96 -20.19 13.17
C VAL A 328 22.41 -21.50 13.72
N HIS A 329 23.27 -22.08 14.54
CA HIS A 329 23.30 -23.43 15.08
C HIS A 329 22.04 -23.79 15.89
N ARG A 330 21.57 -25.03 15.69
CA ARG A 330 20.62 -25.72 16.56
C ARG A 330 21.15 -25.79 18.00
N SER A 331 20.30 -25.45 18.95
CA SER A 331 20.55 -25.54 20.39
C SER A 331 20.60 -27.00 20.87
N ARG A 332 21.53 -27.30 21.79
CA ARG A 332 21.39 -28.39 22.79
C ARG A 332 21.84 -27.85 24.16
N PRO A 333 21.12 -28.16 25.25
CA PRO A 333 21.40 -27.60 26.58
C PRO A 333 22.34 -28.49 27.40
N GLY A 334 23.16 -27.87 28.25
CA GLY A 334 23.82 -28.52 29.38
C GLY A 334 25.33 -28.29 29.45
N GLY A 335 25.80 -27.64 30.52
CA GLY A 335 27.23 -27.60 30.86
C GLY A 335 27.66 -26.36 31.64
N LYS A 336 28.20 -26.58 32.84
CA LYS A 336 28.45 -25.59 33.90
C LYS A 336 29.60 -24.61 33.59
N ARG A 337 29.48 -23.44 34.24
CA ARG A 337 30.46 -22.35 34.38
C ARG A 337 31.89 -22.83 34.69
N ARG A 338 32.89 -22.17 34.09
CA ARG A 338 34.12 -21.77 34.79
C ARG A 338 34.71 -20.50 34.17
N ARG A 339 35.08 -19.57 35.05
CA ARG A 339 35.74 -18.29 34.77
C ARG A 339 37.22 -18.51 34.45
N THR A 340 37.75 -17.79 33.47
CA THR A 340 39.11 -17.24 33.47
C THR A 340 39.18 -16.02 32.53
N ARG A 341 39.90 -14.99 32.97
CA ARG A 341 40.32 -13.74 32.30
C ARG A 341 41.83 -13.59 32.65
N PRO A 342 42.59 -12.67 32.08
CA PRO A 342 42.80 -12.33 30.65
C PRO A 342 44.31 -12.20 30.33
N GLN A 343 44.75 -12.32 29.07
CA GLN A 343 46.06 -11.78 28.65
C GLN A 343 46.07 -11.40 27.17
N GLY A 344 46.72 -10.28 26.86
CA GLY A 344 47.51 -10.13 25.62
C GLY A 344 46.91 -9.27 24.51
N THR A 345 47.14 -7.96 24.58
CA THR A 345 47.23 -7.03 23.44
C THR A 345 48.28 -7.48 22.42
N ALA A 346 47.96 -7.48 21.12
CA ALA A 346 48.94 -7.28 20.05
C ALA A 346 48.28 -6.70 18.78
N LEU A 347 48.84 -5.59 18.34
CA LEU A 347 48.51 -4.79 17.15
C LEU A 347 49.30 -5.29 15.92
N LEU A 348 48.69 -5.05 14.74
CA LEU A 348 49.30 -4.81 13.42
C LEU A 348 50.10 -5.94 12.72
N ARG A 349 49.67 -6.33 11.51
CA ARG A 349 50.25 -5.81 10.25
C ARG A 349 49.56 -6.41 9.01
N SER A 350 49.34 -5.52 8.05
CA SER A 350 48.93 -5.72 6.66
C SER A 350 50.03 -6.37 5.82
N GLY A 351 49.68 -7.40 5.04
CA GLY A 351 50.52 -8.01 3.99
C GLY A 351 49.75 -8.10 2.66
N PRO A 352 50.41 -7.94 1.50
CA PRO A 352 49.75 -7.71 0.22
C PRO A 352 49.26 -9.00 -0.46
N LEU A 353 48.17 -8.88 -1.22
CA LEU A 353 47.57 -9.91 -2.08
C LEU A 353 48.44 -10.18 -3.33
N PRO A 354 48.63 -11.45 -3.75
CA PRO A 354 49.27 -11.74 -5.03
C PRO A 354 48.27 -11.63 -6.19
N ARG A 355 48.70 -10.92 -7.25
CA ARG A 355 48.07 -10.88 -8.57
C ARG A 355 48.23 -12.24 -9.28
N ARG A 356 47.16 -12.78 -9.85
CA ARG A 356 47.23 -13.87 -10.85
C ARG A 356 46.79 -13.33 -12.21
N THR A 357 47.64 -13.54 -13.21
CA THR A 357 47.39 -13.39 -14.64
C THR A 357 46.49 -14.51 -15.18
N PRO A 358 45.78 -14.31 -16.31
CA PRO A 358 44.81 -15.26 -16.85
C PRO A 358 45.49 -16.25 -17.79
N ASP A 359 45.13 -17.53 -17.68
CA ASP A 359 45.44 -18.53 -18.69
C ASP A 359 44.15 -18.94 -19.42
N ARG A 360 44.25 -19.06 -20.74
CA ARG A 360 43.18 -19.38 -21.68
C ARG A 360 43.17 -20.89 -21.98
N ASP A 361 42.02 -21.35 -22.45
CA ASP A 361 41.72 -22.63 -23.11
C ASP A 361 41.37 -23.84 -22.21
N ARG A 362 40.08 -24.17 -22.19
CA ARG A 362 39.51 -25.36 -22.86
C ARG A 362 38.03 -25.57 -22.48
N GLY A 363 37.24 -26.01 -23.46
CA GLY A 363 36.20 -27.01 -23.24
C GLY A 363 34.74 -26.52 -23.22
N TYR A 364 34.09 -26.62 -24.38
CA TYR A 364 32.63 -26.71 -24.49
C TYR A 364 32.10 -27.90 -23.67
N GLY A 365 31.12 -27.65 -22.80
CA GLY A 365 30.36 -28.67 -22.08
C GLY A 365 28.96 -28.16 -21.77
N ARG A 366 27.96 -28.76 -22.42
CA ARG A 366 26.53 -28.61 -22.13
C ARG A 366 26.28 -28.91 -20.64
N MET A 367 25.56 -28.04 -19.94
CA MET A 367 24.95 -28.36 -18.65
C MET A 367 23.46 -28.10 -18.68
N SER A 368 22.73 -29.20 -18.53
CA SER A 368 21.29 -29.33 -18.43
C SER A 368 20.75 -28.71 -17.14
N LEU A 369 19.57 -28.10 -17.24
CA LEU A 369 18.72 -27.66 -16.13
C LEU A 369 18.18 -28.87 -15.34
N PRO A 370 18.18 -28.87 -13.99
CA PRO A 370 17.36 -29.78 -13.23
C PRO A 370 15.97 -29.18 -12.99
N ALA A 371 14.97 -29.84 -13.56
CA ALA A 371 13.58 -29.75 -13.12
C ALA A 371 13.44 -30.44 -11.75
N LEU A 372 12.77 -29.80 -10.81
CA LEU A 372 12.31 -30.43 -9.56
C LEU A 372 10.89 -29.96 -9.28
N GLY A 373 9.94 -30.81 -9.67
CA GLY A 373 8.55 -30.72 -9.24
C GLY A 373 8.36 -31.27 -7.84
N TRP A 374 7.32 -30.81 -7.15
CA TRP A 374 6.79 -31.47 -5.96
C TRP A 374 5.28 -31.64 -6.08
N ARG A 375 4.88 -32.88 -5.78
CA ARG A 375 3.53 -33.44 -5.81
C ARG A 375 2.73 -33.02 -4.58
N PHE A 376 1.42 -32.97 -4.78
CA PHE A 376 0.41 -32.99 -3.73
C PHE A 376 0.40 -34.33 -2.99
N LEU A 377 0.13 -34.28 -1.68
CA LEU A 377 -0.46 -35.39 -0.94
C LEU A 377 -1.69 -34.86 -0.19
N SER A 378 -2.83 -35.40 -0.64
CA SER A 378 -4.06 -35.81 0.08
C SER A 378 -4.47 -35.07 1.35
#